data_AF-A0A235B269-F1
#
_entry.id   AF-A0A235B269-F1
#
_cell.length_a   1.000
_cell.length_b   1.000
_cell.length_c   1.000
_cell.angle_alpha   90.00
_cell.angle_beta   90.00
_cell.angle_gamma   90.00
#
_symmetry.space_group_name_H-M   'P 1'
#
loop_
_entity.id
_entity.type
_entity.pdbx_description
1 polymer ?
#
loop_
_entity_poly.entity_id
_entity_poly.type
_entity_poly.pdbx_seq_one_letter_code
_entity_poly.pdbx_strand_id
1 'polypeptide(L)'
;TGQAWGGDLEAVTIHTGLLAAKHVMGADITIVAQGPGNLGTGTKYGYSGLVTGEHLNAAALLGGHPVSLLRMSNADARGRHFGISHHARTPLSEIARPGMTVPVPDFSTLTEAERAEMDPDPDVVAETVAEQLPRLQMHDLVDVDLTG
;
A
#
# COMPACT_ATOMS: atom_id res chain seq x y z
N THR A 1 -12.36 -9.25 -6.67
CA THR A 1 -13.68 -9.24 -7.34
C THR A 1 -14.42 -10.51 -6.99
N GLY A 2 -15.75 -10.47 -6.93
CA GLY A 2 -16.52 -11.67 -6.61
C GLY A 2 -18.00 -11.44 -6.28
N GLN A 3 -18.69 -10.68 -7.14
CA GLN A 3 -20.14 -10.37 -7.11
C GLN A 3 -20.56 -9.50 -5.92
N ALA A 4 -21.46 -8.54 -6.15
CA ALA A 4 -21.83 -7.52 -5.17
C ALA A 4 -22.54 -8.13 -3.95
N TRP A 5 -22.27 -7.57 -2.77
CA TRP A 5 -22.61 -8.15 -1.46
C TRP A 5 -23.40 -7.16 -0.58
N GLY A 6 -24.03 -6.14 -1.19
CA GLY A 6 -24.68 -5.03 -0.50
C GLY A 6 -23.77 -3.81 -0.24
N GLY A 7 -24.41 -2.69 0.12
CA GLY A 7 -23.81 -1.36 0.25
C GLY A 7 -24.77 -0.29 -0.29
N ASP A 8 -24.41 0.99 -0.23
CA ASP A 8 -25.23 2.06 -0.84
C ASP A 8 -25.28 1.92 -2.38
N LEU A 9 -24.20 1.41 -2.97
CA LEU A 9 -24.08 1.08 -4.38
C LEU A 9 -23.38 -0.27 -4.56
N GLU A 10 -23.69 -0.95 -5.66
CA GLU A 10 -23.14 -2.25 -6.01
C GLU A 10 -22.30 -2.19 -7.29
N ALA A 11 -21.17 -2.90 -7.30
CA ALA A 11 -20.28 -2.99 -8.44
C ALA A 11 -19.69 -4.40 -8.59
N VAL A 12 -19.68 -4.91 -9.82
CA VAL A 12 -19.23 -6.28 -10.14
C VAL A 12 -17.70 -6.39 -10.14
N THR A 13 -17.01 -5.31 -10.49
CA THR A 13 -15.54 -5.25 -10.60
C THR A 13 -14.99 -4.03 -9.90
N ILE A 14 -13.67 -4.01 -9.64
CA ILE A 14 -13.01 -2.80 -9.13
C ILE A 14 -13.20 -1.62 -10.10
N HIS A 15 -13.18 -1.86 -11.40
CA HIS A 15 -13.37 -0.82 -12.42
C HIS A 15 -14.74 -0.16 -12.29
N THR A 16 -15.81 -0.96 -12.21
CA THR A 16 -17.16 -0.42 -12.06
C THR A 16 -17.37 0.21 -10.69
N GLY A 17 -16.65 -0.25 -9.65
CA GLY A 17 -16.66 0.38 -8.32
C GLY A 17 -16.03 1.77 -8.35
N LEU A 18 -14.87 1.90 -8.98
CA LEU A 18 -14.19 3.19 -9.18
C LEU A 18 -15.03 4.14 -10.03
N LEU A 19 -15.64 3.64 -11.11
CA LEU A 19 -16.55 4.44 -11.96
C LEU A 19 -17.81 4.88 -11.20
N ALA A 20 -18.37 4.02 -10.35
CA ALA A 20 -19.51 4.39 -9.50
C ALA A 20 -19.12 5.49 -8.50
N ALA A 21 -17.96 5.35 -7.83
CA ALA A 21 -17.47 6.38 -6.92
C ALA A 21 -17.30 7.73 -7.64
N LYS A 22 -16.72 7.74 -8.84
CA LYS A 22 -16.50 8.98 -9.59
C LYS A 22 -17.78 9.60 -10.17
N HIS A 23 -18.59 8.80 -10.86
CA HIS A 23 -19.69 9.32 -11.69
C HIS A 23 -21.06 9.27 -11.02
N VAL A 24 -21.26 8.39 -10.05
CA VAL A 24 -22.54 8.27 -9.34
C VAL A 24 -22.48 9.01 -8.00
N MET A 25 -21.42 8.78 -7.21
CA MET A 25 -21.26 9.47 -5.91
C MET A 25 -20.61 10.85 -6.04
N GLY A 26 -19.96 11.15 -7.17
CA GLY A 26 -19.24 12.42 -7.35
C GLY A 26 -18.02 12.55 -6.45
N ALA A 27 -17.39 11.44 -6.06
CA ALA A 27 -16.30 11.44 -5.10
C ALA A 27 -15.05 12.16 -5.65
N ASP A 28 -14.46 13.02 -4.82
CA ASP A 28 -13.15 13.62 -5.07
C ASP A 28 -12.01 12.63 -4.81
N ILE A 29 -12.18 11.80 -3.77
CA ILE A 29 -11.21 10.78 -3.34
C ILE A 29 -11.95 9.46 -3.15
N THR A 30 -11.35 8.36 -3.61
CA THR A 30 -11.86 7.00 -3.38
C THR A 30 -10.83 6.19 -2.62
N ILE A 31 -11.21 5.65 -1.47
CA ILE A 31 -10.38 4.73 -0.69
C ILE A 31 -10.77 3.31 -1.06
N VAL A 32 -9.80 2.53 -1.53
CA VAL A 32 -9.99 1.12 -1.88
C VAL A 32 -9.25 0.27 -0.86
N ALA A 33 -9.99 -0.62 -0.19
CA ALA A 33 -9.43 -1.58 0.74
C ALA A 33 -9.94 -2.98 0.42
N GLN A 34 -9.15 -4.00 0.78
CA GLN A 34 -9.61 -5.37 0.71
C GLN A 34 -10.67 -5.62 1.79
N GLY A 35 -11.79 -6.23 1.41
CA GLY A 35 -12.81 -6.70 2.36
C GLY A 35 -12.30 -7.85 3.24
N PRO A 36 -13.12 -8.36 4.18
CA PRO A 36 -12.76 -9.48 5.05
C PRO A 36 -12.48 -10.78 4.27
N GLY A 37 -11.87 -11.76 4.94
CA GLY A 37 -11.60 -13.08 4.36
C GLY A 37 -10.24 -13.21 3.67
N ASN A 38 -9.24 -12.48 4.13
CA ASN A 38 -7.90 -12.50 3.56
C ASN A 38 -7.28 -13.90 3.69
N LEU A 39 -6.93 -14.51 2.56
CA LEU A 39 -6.26 -15.82 2.49
C LEU A 39 -4.77 -15.66 2.15
N GLY A 40 -3.95 -16.58 2.66
CA GLY A 40 -2.54 -16.73 2.33
C GLY A 40 -2.10 -18.19 2.39
N THR A 41 -1.30 -18.64 1.42
CA THR A 41 -0.77 -20.00 1.32
C THR A 41 0.73 -20.08 1.61
N GLY A 42 1.35 -18.96 2.01
CA GLY A 42 2.79 -18.88 2.27
C GLY A 42 3.66 -18.88 1.00
N THR A 43 3.07 -18.83 -0.19
CA THR A 43 3.78 -18.73 -1.47
C THR A 43 3.82 -17.28 -1.96
N LYS A 44 4.82 -16.94 -2.79
CA LYS A 44 5.09 -15.57 -3.24
C LYS A 44 3.86 -14.82 -3.76
N TYR A 45 3.01 -15.48 -4.55
CA TYR A 45 1.78 -14.89 -5.11
C TYR A 45 0.49 -15.44 -4.47
N GLY A 46 0.60 -16.40 -3.56
CA GLY A 46 -0.55 -17.09 -2.99
C GLY A 46 -1.16 -16.36 -1.81
N TYR A 47 -1.33 -15.05 -1.88
CA TYR A 47 -2.02 -14.28 -0.85
C TYR A 47 -2.93 -13.23 -1.48
N SER A 48 -4.06 -13.01 -0.83
CA SER A 48 -5.15 -12.17 -1.34
C SER A 48 -4.76 -10.70 -1.55
N GLY A 49 -3.84 -10.18 -0.73
CA GLY A 49 -3.32 -8.81 -0.84
C GLY A 49 -2.55 -8.51 -2.13
N LEU A 50 -2.25 -9.51 -2.96
CA LEU A 50 -1.67 -9.31 -4.29
C LEU A 50 -2.55 -8.41 -5.17
N VAL A 51 -3.88 -8.44 -4.92
CA VAL A 51 -4.88 -7.67 -5.66
C VAL A 51 -4.69 -6.15 -5.55
N THR A 52 -3.96 -5.66 -4.56
CA THR A 52 -3.66 -4.23 -4.41
C THR A 52 -2.97 -3.67 -5.67
N GLY A 53 -2.05 -4.42 -6.26
CA GLY A 53 -1.42 -4.02 -7.53
C GLY A 53 -2.42 -3.92 -8.68
N GLU A 54 -3.37 -4.85 -8.75
CA GLU A 54 -4.44 -4.82 -9.75
C GLU A 54 -5.42 -3.66 -9.56
N HIS A 55 -5.70 -3.28 -8.31
CA HIS A 55 -6.53 -2.12 -8.02
C HIS A 55 -5.86 -0.81 -8.45
N LEU A 56 -4.54 -0.68 -8.22
CA LEU A 56 -3.76 0.46 -8.70
C LEU A 56 -3.76 0.53 -10.24
N ASN A 57 -3.58 -0.62 -10.91
CA ASN A 57 -3.66 -0.73 -12.36
C ASN A 57 -5.03 -0.31 -12.91
N ALA A 58 -6.12 -0.73 -12.26
CA ALA A 58 -7.47 -0.36 -12.64
C ALA A 58 -7.70 1.15 -12.51
N ALA A 59 -7.25 1.77 -11.41
CA ALA A 59 -7.33 3.21 -11.23
C ALA A 59 -6.53 3.98 -12.30
N ALA A 60 -5.30 3.55 -12.59
CA ALA A 60 -4.48 4.13 -13.66
C ALA A 60 -5.13 3.99 -15.04
N LEU A 61 -5.69 2.81 -15.35
CA LEU A 61 -6.38 2.55 -16.61
C LEU A 61 -7.57 3.49 -16.83
N LEU A 62 -8.31 3.80 -15.77
CA LEU A 62 -9.47 4.70 -15.81
C LEU A 62 -9.08 6.20 -15.79
N GLY A 63 -7.79 6.53 -15.85
CA GLY A 63 -7.30 7.91 -15.84
C GLY A 63 -7.26 8.57 -14.46
N GLY A 64 -7.35 7.78 -13.39
CA GLY A 64 -7.15 8.26 -12.02
C GLY A 64 -5.68 8.46 -11.66
N HIS A 65 -5.44 9.06 -10.50
CA HIS A 65 -4.10 9.19 -9.91
C HIS A 65 -3.95 8.20 -8.75
N PRO A 66 -3.45 6.98 -9.00
CA PRO A 66 -3.38 5.93 -7.98
C PRO A 66 -2.32 6.25 -6.92
N VAL A 67 -2.74 6.19 -5.65
CA VAL A 67 -1.86 6.30 -4.48
C VAL A 67 -1.90 4.97 -3.73
N SER A 68 -0.74 4.36 -3.51
CA SER A 68 -0.63 3.11 -2.74
C SER A 68 -0.23 3.37 -1.31
N LEU A 69 -0.85 2.68 -0.35
CA LEU A 69 -0.40 2.68 1.04
C LEU A 69 0.82 1.76 1.21
N LEU A 70 1.92 2.32 1.72
CA LEU A 70 3.07 1.54 2.12
C LEU A 70 2.78 0.83 3.45
N ARG A 71 2.74 -0.51 3.43
CA ARG A 71 2.60 -1.29 4.65
C ARG A 71 3.97 -1.58 5.26
N MET A 72 4.15 -1.18 6.51
CA MET A 72 5.33 -1.52 7.31
C MET A 72 5.15 -2.87 8.03
N SER A 73 6.23 -3.62 8.17
CA SER A 73 6.30 -4.87 8.93
C SER A 73 6.86 -4.61 10.32
N ASN A 74 6.23 -5.19 11.33
CA ASN A 74 6.70 -5.21 12.72
C ASN A 74 6.75 -6.65 13.27
N ALA A 75 7.04 -7.62 12.39
CA ALA A 75 6.76 -9.03 12.65
C ALA A 75 8.02 -9.86 12.92
N ASP A 76 8.77 -9.58 13.98
CA ASP A 76 9.52 -10.59 14.78
C ASP A 76 10.13 -9.93 16.03
N ALA A 77 9.92 -10.55 17.21
CA ALA A 77 10.59 -10.19 18.46
C ALA A 77 12.12 -10.44 18.45
N ARG A 78 12.65 -11.08 17.39
CA ARG A 78 14.08 -11.40 17.21
C ARG A 78 14.82 -10.46 16.25
N GLY A 79 14.19 -9.35 15.86
CA GLY A 79 14.89 -8.19 15.31
C GLY A 79 15.26 -8.23 13.81
N ARG A 80 14.63 -9.08 12.99
CA ARG A 80 15.09 -9.35 11.60
C ARG A 80 14.08 -9.05 10.49
N HIS A 81 12.88 -8.57 10.82
CA HIS A 81 11.76 -8.44 9.88
C HIS A 81 11.02 -7.10 9.97
N PHE A 82 11.77 -6.01 10.07
CA PHE A 82 11.25 -4.63 10.01
C PHE A 82 11.36 -4.05 8.59
N GLY A 83 10.81 -2.86 8.38
CA GLY A 83 10.79 -2.17 7.08
C GLY A 83 9.51 -2.45 6.27
N ILE A 84 9.60 -2.45 4.94
CA ILE A 84 8.45 -2.61 4.04
C ILE A 84 7.99 -4.07 4.01
N SER A 85 6.70 -4.27 4.29
CA SER A 85 6.07 -5.59 4.29
C SER A 85 6.12 -6.25 2.92
N HIS A 86 6.26 -7.59 2.89
CA HIS A 86 6.08 -8.40 1.68
C HIS A 86 4.73 -8.12 0.99
N HIS A 87 3.68 -7.84 1.77
CA HIS A 87 2.34 -7.54 1.29
C HIS A 87 2.24 -6.19 0.55
N ALA A 88 3.24 -5.32 0.67
CA ALA A 88 3.35 -4.09 -0.11
C ALA A 88 4.42 -4.20 -1.21
N ARG A 89 5.52 -4.90 -0.93
CA ARG A 89 6.63 -5.07 -1.90
C ARG A 89 6.19 -5.78 -3.16
N THR A 90 5.67 -7.01 -3.08
CA THR A 90 5.35 -7.81 -4.27
C THR A 90 4.28 -7.16 -5.16
N PRO A 91 3.16 -6.60 -4.64
CA PRO A 91 2.16 -5.98 -5.49
C PRO A 91 2.67 -4.70 -6.15
N LEU A 92 3.53 -3.93 -5.47
CA LEU A 92 4.10 -2.72 -6.05
C LEU A 92 5.20 -3.05 -7.08
N SER A 93 6.20 -3.84 -6.71
CA SER A 93 7.36 -4.08 -7.58
C SER A 93 7.10 -5.01 -8.77
N GLU A 94 6.03 -5.81 -8.74
CA GLU A 94 5.82 -6.85 -9.77
C GLU A 94 4.43 -6.87 -10.41
N ILE A 95 3.41 -6.28 -9.78
CA ILE A 95 2.03 -6.30 -10.30
C ILE A 95 1.60 -4.92 -10.78
N ALA A 96 1.84 -3.88 -9.98
CA ALA A 96 1.51 -2.51 -10.33
C ALA A 96 2.39 -2.03 -11.50
N ARG A 97 1.78 -1.31 -12.44
CA ARG A 97 2.50 -0.66 -13.54
C ARG A 97 3.35 0.51 -13.00
N PRO A 98 4.39 0.95 -13.71
CA PRO A 98 5.15 2.14 -13.35
C PRO A 98 4.27 3.39 -13.17
N GLY A 99 4.73 4.34 -12.34
CA GLY A 99 4.07 5.65 -12.15
C GLY A 99 2.93 5.67 -11.14
N MET A 100 2.96 4.80 -10.13
CA MET A 100 2.06 4.90 -8.98
C MET A 100 2.66 5.90 -7.98
N THR A 101 1.84 6.67 -7.28
CA THR A 101 2.34 7.48 -6.17
C THR A 101 2.43 6.59 -4.92
N VAL A 102 3.61 6.51 -4.32
CA VAL A 102 3.86 5.70 -3.12
C VAL A 102 4.43 6.62 -2.04
N PRO A 103 3.63 7.00 -1.04
CA PRO A 103 4.14 7.73 0.10
C PRO A 103 5.07 6.83 0.92
N VAL A 104 6.25 7.33 1.27
CA VAL A 104 7.29 6.64 2.03
C VAL A 104 7.63 7.46 3.28
N PRO A 105 7.95 6.82 4.41
CA PRO A 105 8.24 7.53 5.65
C PRO A 105 9.57 8.29 5.58
N ASP A 106 9.54 9.59 5.88
CA ASP A 106 10.75 10.37 6.13
C ASP A 106 11.14 10.26 7.61
N PHE A 107 12.00 9.31 7.92
CA PHE A 107 12.49 9.10 9.28
C PHE A 107 13.31 10.30 9.80
N SER A 108 13.80 11.19 8.93
CA SER A 108 14.57 12.36 9.37
C SER A 108 13.72 13.39 10.10
N THR A 109 12.39 13.36 9.94
CA THR A 109 11.49 14.31 10.60
C THR A 109 11.08 13.91 12.01
N LEU A 110 11.36 12.67 12.43
CA LEU A 110 11.07 12.20 13.79
C LEU A 110 11.79 13.05 14.85
N THR A 111 11.02 13.49 15.85
CA THR A 111 11.55 14.16 17.03
C THR A 111 12.34 13.21 17.92
N GLU A 112 13.19 13.74 18.80
CA GLU A 112 13.94 12.93 19.77
C GLU A 112 13.01 12.10 20.69
N ALA A 113 11.85 12.65 21.05
CA ALA A 113 10.85 11.96 21.85
C ALA A 113 10.24 10.77 21.09
N GLU A 114 9.80 10.97 19.85
CA GLU A 114 9.25 9.89 19.01
C GLU A 114 10.30 8.81 18.73
N ARG A 115 11.55 9.20 18.47
CA ARG A 115 12.66 8.26 18.28
C ARG A 115 12.89 7.38 19.51
N ALA A 116 12.75 7.93 20.71
CA ALA A 116 12.92 7.19 21.96
C ALA A 116 11.77 6.20 22.26
N GLU A 117 10.58 6.41 21.69
CA GLU A 117 9.42 5.53 21.85
C GLU A 117 9.37 4.39 20.83
N MET A 118 10.13 4.49 19.73
CA MET A 118 10.16 3.48 18.69
C MET A 118 10.99 2.25 19.09
N ASP A 119 10.36 1.08 19.00
CA ASP A 119 11.02 -0.23 19.07
C ASP A 119 10.64 -1.04 17.82
N PRO A 120 11.61 -1.37 16.95
CA PRO A 120 13.06 -1.17 17.08
C PRO A 120 13.50 0.27 16.83
N ASP A 121 14.79 0.54 17.07
CA ASP A 121 15.46 1.79 16.75
C ASP A 121 15.10 2.27 15.32
N PRO A 122 14.60 3.50 15.16
CA PRO A 122 14.20 4.05 13.87
C PRO A 122 15.33 4.07 12.84
N ASP A 123 16.60 4.17 13.25
CA ASP A 123 17.73 4.17 12.31
C ASP A 123 17.93 2.79 11.69
N VAL A 124 17.68 1.70 12.45
CA VAL A 124 17.69 0.33 11.93
C VAL A 124 16.53 0.12 10.94
N VAL A 125 15.35 0.70 11.23
CA VAL A 125 14.21 0.66 10.31
C VAL A 125 14.53 1.45 9.05
N ALA A 126 15.09 2.65 9.18
CA ALA A 126 15.44 3.53 8.07
C ALA A 126 16.46 2.88 7.13
N GLU A 127 17.51 2.26 7.66
CA GLU A 127 18.48 1.50 6.87
C GLU A 127 17.82 0.35 6.10
N THR A 128 16.98 -0.43 6.79
CA THR A 128 16.24 -1.55 6.16
C THR A 128 15.28 -1.07 5.06
N VAL A 129 14.60 0.06 5.28
CA VAL A 129 13.72 0.67 4.27
C VAL A 129 14.52 1.17 3.08
N ALA A 130 15.65 1.85 3.31
CA ALA A 130 16.52 2.36 2.26
C ALA A 130 17.04 1.23 1.34
N GLU A 131 17.34 0.05 1.88
CA GLU A 131 17.70 -1.13 1.07
C GLU A 131 16.54 -1.71 0.24
N GLN A 132 15.31 -1.43 0.62
CA GLN A 132 14.11 -1.98 -0.02
C GLN A 132 13.50 -1.03 -1.06
N LEU A 133 13.60 0.28 -0.87
CA LEU A 133 13.06 1.31 -1.76
C LEU A 133 13.51 1.19 -3.23
N PRO A 134 14.76 0.80 -3.57
CA PRO A 134 15.16 0.61 -4.96
C PRO A 134 14.30 -0.40 -5.73
N ARG A 135 13.60 -1.32 -5.05
CA ARG A 135 12.65 -2.25 -5.69
C ARG A 135 11.36 -1.57 -6.15
N LEU A 136 11.09 -0.36 -5.65
CA LEU A 136 9.90 0.43 -5.94
C LEU A 136 10.20 1.63 -6.84
N GLN A 137 11.44 1.76 -7.36
CA GLN A 137 11.90 2.93 -8.15
C GLN A 137 11.14 3.16 -9.47
N MET A 138 10.31 2.21 -9.90
CA MET A 138 9.39 2.38 -11.03
C MET A 138 8.18 3.25 -10.71
N HIS A 139 8.03 3.67 -9.45
CA HIS A 139 6.94 4.49 -8.93
C HIS A 139 7.46 5.85 -8.46
N ASP A 140 6.53 6.80 -8.28
CA ASP A 140 6.80 8.12 -7.74
C ASP A 140 6.81 8.03 -6.21
N LEU A 141 8.00 7.87 -5.63
CA LEU A 141 8.18 7.82 -4.18
C LEU A 141 8.09 9.23 -3.60
N VAL A 142 7.19 9.42 -2.64
CA VAL A 142 6.95 10.73 -2.00
C VAL A 142 7.29 10.62 -0.53
N ASP A 143 8.34 11.29 -0.10
CA ASP A 143 8.71 11.38 1.32
C ASP A 143 7.60 12.09 2.09
N VAL A 144 7.13 11.45 3.16
CA VAL A 144 6.07 11.94 4.04
C VAL A 144 6.64 12.18 5.41
N ASP A 145 6.44 13.41 5.88
CA ASP A 145 6.75 13.82 7.24
C ASP A 145 6.01 12.93 8.25
N LEU A 146 6.76 12.38 9.20
CA LEU A 146 6.24 11.56 10.29
C LEU A 146 5.78 12.37 11.51
N THR A 147 5.96 13.69 11.50
CA THR A 147 5.38 14.58 12.50
C THR A 147 3.90 14.79 12.21
N GLY A 148 3.07 14.59 13.23
CA GLY A 148 1.61 14.73 13.18
C GLY A 148 1.11 15.88 14.04
#